data_AF-A0A183EMI0-F1
#
_entry.id   AF-A0A183EMI0-F1
#
_cell.length_a   1.000
_cell.length_b   1.000
_cell.length_c   1.000
_cell.angle_alpha   90.00
_cell.angle_beta   90.00
_cell.angle_gamma   90.00
#
_symmetry.space_group_name_H-M   'P 1'
#
loop_
_entity.id
_entity.type
_entity.pdbx_description
1 polymer ?
#
loop_
_entity_poly.entity_id
_entity_poly.type
_entity_poly.pdbx_seq_one_letter_code
_entity_poly.pdbx_strand_id
1 'polypeptide(L)'
;MQNKTLANIQDELLVFGYASRLYANDERAEWLAEERHLIAHPADSQLLIDRYDCRLHMLSVELLNLASSVQEGNGGTDCPAELLEEEMCEEERYKDMFEDIRRLEGRFSLQFRN
;
A
#
# COMPACT_ATOMS: atom_id res chain seq x y z
N MET A 1 24.23 -31.44 -24.84
CA MET A 1 23.68 -30.37 -25.67
C MET A 1 23.06 -29.32 -24.75
N GLN A 2 23.60 -28.10 -24.86
CA GLN A 2 22.99 -26.80 -24.51
C GLN A 2 22.72 -26.47 -23.03
N ASN A 3 23.75 -25.83 -22.49
CA ASN A 3 23.80 -24.92 -21.35
C ASN A 3 22.61 -23.95 -21.34
N LYS A 4 21.90 -23.87 -20.21
CA LYS A 4 20.93 -22.80 -19.96
C LYS A 4 21.72 -21.55 -19.57
N THR A 5 22.04 -20.75 -20.57
CA THR A 5 22.78 -19.49 -20.46
C THR A 5 22.07 -18.53 -19.52
N LEU A 6 22.84 -18.02 -18.56
CA LEU A 6 22.52 -16.84 -17.76
C LEU A 6 22.43 -15.62 -18.69
N ALA A 7 21.24 -15.33 -19.20
CA ALA A 7 20.98 -14.08 -19.91
C ALA A 7 19.49 -13.74 -19.77
N ASN A 8 19.24 -12.52 -19.33
CA ASN A 8 17.93 -11.91 -19.14
C ASN A 8 17.22 -12.24 -17.81
N ILE A 9 17.80 -11.76 -16.70
CA ILE A 9 16.98 -11.28 -15.56
C ILE A 9 16.30 -10.00 -16.07
N GLN A 10 15.30 -10.16 -16.94
CA GLN A 10 14.27 -9.14 -17.05
C GLN A 10 13.49 -9.26 -15.77
N ASP A 11 13.46 -8.20 -14.96
CA ASP A 11 12.69 -8.13 -13.73
C ASP A 11 11.29 -8.70 -14.02
N GLU A 12 11.02 -9.89 -13.50
CA GLU A 12 9.81 -10.64 -13.81
C GLU A 12 8.67 -9.92 -13.08
N LEU A 13 7.95 -9.06 -13.79
CA LEU A 13 6.89 -8.23 -13.22
C LEU A 13 5.74 -9.15 -12.79
N LEU A 14 5.52 -9.24 -11.49
CA LEU A 14 4.40 -9.98 -10.92
C LEU A 14 3.12 -9.15 -11.09
N VAL A 15 2.38 -9.38 -12.18
CA VAL A 15 1.13 -8.67 -12.48
C VAL A 15 -0.04 -9.45 -11.92
N PHE A 16 -0.63 -8.93 -10.84
CA PHE A 16 -1.92 -9.40 -10.34
C PHE A 16 -3.04 -8.56 -10.94
N GLY A 17 -3.95 -9.20 -11.66
CA GLY A 17 -5.17 -8.58 -12.16
C GLY A 17 -6.33 -8.81 -11.20
N TYR A 18 -7.13 -7.77 -10.95
CA TYR A 18 -8.43 -7.91 -10.31
C TYR A 18 -9.52 -7.92 -11.38
N ALA A 19 -10.54 -8.75 -11.20
CA ALA A 19 -11.71 -8.72 -12.06
C ALA A 19 -12.49 -7.42 -11.81
N SER A 20 -12.74 -6.65 -12.87
CA SER A 20 -13.66 -5.52 -12.79
C SER A 20 -15.09 -6.03 -12.66
N ARG A 21 -15.81 -5.55 -11.64
CA ARG A 21 -17.23 -5.85 -11.48
C ARG A 21 -18.04 -4.84 -12.28
N LEU A 22 -18.69 -5.31 -13.34
CA LEU A 22 -19.64 -4.49 -14.10
C LEU A 22 -21.00 -4.54 -13.40
N TYR A 23 -21.59 -3.37 -13.21
CA TYR A 23 -22.93 -3.22 -12.65
C TYR A 23 -23.91 -2.93 -13.78
N ALA A 24 -25.16 -3.37 -13.61
CA ALA A 24 -26.23 -3.04 -14.55
C ALA A 24 -26.50 -1.53 -14.54
N ASN A 25 -26.95 -0.99 -15.67
CA ASN A 25 -27.45 0.38 -15.71
C ASN A 25 -28.86 0.42 -15.13
N ASP A 26 -28.95 0.59 -13.82
CA ASP A 26 -30.19 0.66 -13.05
C ASP A 26 -30.47 2.09 -12.55
N GLU A 27 -31.57 2.29 -11.83
CA GLU A 27 -31.94 3.60 -11.27
C GLU A 27 -30.84 4.18 -10.37
N ARG A 28 -30.04 3.33 -9.71
CA ARG A 28 -28.92 3.78 -8.88
C ARG A 28 -27.76 4.30 -9.73
N ALA A 29 -27.48 3.65 -10.86
CA ALA A 29 -26.50 4.14 -11.83
C ALA A 29 -26.91 5.50 -12.40
N GLU A 30 -28.19 5.67 -12.78
CA GLU A 30 -28.72 6.96 -13.23
C GLU A 30 -28.62 8.04 -12.14
N TRP A 31 -29.02 7.71 -10.91
CA TRP A 31 -28.94 8.64 -9.78
C TRP A 31 -27.51 9.12 -9.49
N LEU A 32 -26.52 8.22 -9.65
CA LEU A 32 -25.11 8.57 -9.49
C LEU A 32 -24.59 9.41 -10.66
N ALA A 33 -25.00 9.10 -11.89
CA ALA A 33 -24.64 9.84 -13.10
C ALA A 33 -25.21 11.27 -13.10
N GLU A 34 -26.37 11.48 -12.47
CA GLU A 34 -26.98 12.79 -12.22
C GLU A 34 -26.33 13.54 -11.03
N GLU A 35 -25.25 13.00 -10.44
CA GLU A 35 -24.51 13.59 -9.33
C GLU A 35 -25.37 13.89 -8.08
N ARG A 36 -26.49 13.17 -7.91
CA ARG A 36 -27.48 13.47 -6.85
C ARG A 36 -27.01 13.17 -5.41
N HIS A 37 -25.88 12.49 -5.28
CA HIS A 37 -25.18 12.31 -4.00
C HIS A 37 -24.43 13.56 -3.56
N LEU A 38 -24.10 14.45 -4.49
CA LEU A 38 -23.30 15.62 -4.18
C LEU A 38 -24.14 16.71 -3.50
N ILE A 39 -23.52 17.43 -2.57
CA ILE A 39 -24.05 18.64 -1.93
C ILE A 39 -23.02 19.75 -2.04
N ALA A 40 -23.47 21.00 -2.00
CA ALA A 40 -22.57 22.15 -1.98
C ALA A 40 -21.77 22.20 -0.68
N HIS A 41 -20.49 22.54 -0.77
CA HIS A 41 -19.65 22.76 0.39
C HIS A 41 -20.11 24.04 1.15
N PRO A 42 -20.15 24.04 2.49
CA PRO A 42 -20.66 25.18 3.25
C PRO A 42 -19.92 26.51 3.03
N ALA A 43 -18.61 26.44 2.75
CA ALA A 43 -17.78 27.62 2.52
C ALA A 43 -17.74 28.08 1.06
N ASP A 44 -18.12 27.22 0.10
CA ASP A 44 -18.07 27.52 -1.33
C ASP A 44 -19.11 26.67 -2.08
N SER A 45 -20.12 27.33 -2.67
CA SER A 45 -21.20 26.66 -3.38
C SER A 45 -20.79 26.12 -4.75
N GLN A 46 -19.64 26.52 -5.29
CA GLN A 46 -19.09 25.95 -6.53
C GLN A 46 -18.37 24.63 -6.29
N LEU A 47 -17.99 24.34 -5.05
CA LEU A 47 -17.36 23.08 -4.66
C LEU A 47 -18.43 22.07 -4.24
N LEU A 48 -18.57 21.00 -5.02
CA LEU A 48 -19.47 19.89 -4.71
C LEU A 48 -18.73 18.79 -3.96
N ILE A 49 -19.35 18.26 -2.91
CA ILE A 49 -18.82 17.22 -2.03
C ILE A 49 -19.83 16.07 -1.93
N ASP A 50 -19.36 14.82 -1.82
CA ASP A 50 -20.26 13.68 -1.63
C ASP A 50 -20.88 13.73 -0.22
N ARG A 51 -22.21 13.71 -0.15
CA ARG A 51 -22.99 13.72 1.10
C ARG A 51 -22.62 12.57 2.03
N TYR A 52 -22.27 11.42 1.47
CA TYR A 52 -21.91 10.22 2.21
C TYR A 52 -20.41 10.07 2.40
N ASP A 53 -19.64 11.11 2.06
CA ASP A 53 -18.22 11.15 2.33
C ASP A 53 -17.96 11.37 3.82
N CYS A 54 -17.76 10.26 4.52
CA CYS A 54 -17.44 10.25 5.95
C CYS A 54 -16.15 11.00 6.29
N ARG A 55 -15.29 11.34 5.32
CA ARG A 55 -14.09 12.16 5.57
C ARG A 55 -14.45 13.55 6.09
N LEU A 56 -15.60 14.09 5.68
CA LEU A 56 -16.10 15.38 6.15
C LEU A 56 -16.78 15.32 7.53
N HIS A 57 -17.08 14.12 8.02
CA HIS A 57 -17.51 13.90 9.40
C HIS A 57 -16.33 13.83 10.39
N MET A 58 -15.10 14.09 9.94
CA MET A 58 -13.94 14.27 10.82
C MET A 58 -14.10 15.55 11.64
N LEU A 59 -14.32 15.38 12.95
CA LEU A 59 -14.65 16.44 13.91
C LEU A 59 -13.56 17.53 14.05
N SER A 60 -12.29 17.23 13.73
CA SER A 60 -11.22 18.21 13.52
C SER A 60 -9.95 17.54 12.97
N VAL A 61 -9.14 18.30 12.22
CA VAL A 61 -7.78 17.88 11.82
C VAL A 61 -6.91 17.62 13.07
N GLU A 62 -7.14 18.33 14.17
CA GLU A 62 -6.46 18.11 15.44
C GLU A 62 -6.78 16.74 16.07
N LEU A 63 -8.00 16.24 15.94
CA LEU A 63 -8.38 14.90 16.39
C LEU A 63 -7.74 13.80 15.53
N LEU A 64 -7.56 14.04 14.23
CA LEU A 64 -6.82 13.14 13.35
C LEU A 64 -5.32 13.14 13.68
N ASN A 65 -4.73 14.31 13.96
CA ASN A 65 -3.35 14.42 14.39
C ASN A 65 -3.15 13.78 15.77
N LEU A 66 -4.14 13.89 16.65
CA LEU A 66 -4.14 13.19 17.94
C LEU A 66 -4.21 11.67 17.73
N ALA A 67 -5.14 11.18 16.90
CA ALA A 67 -5.24 9.75 16.58
C ALA A 67 -3.97 9.23 15.88
N SER A 68 -3.36 10.03 15.00
CA SER A 68 -2.11 9.69 14.32
C SER A 68 -0.91 9.75 15.28
N SER A 69 -0.87 10.69 16.21
CA SER A 69 0.16 10.76 17.27
C SER A 69 0.01 9.67 18.32
N VAL A 70 -1.22 9.17 18.52
CA VAL A 70 -1.49 7.96 19.31
C VAL A 70 -1.06 6.71 18.52
N GLN A 71 -1.14 6.73 17.19
CA GLN A 71 -0.66 5.63 16.34
C GLN A 71 0.85 5.62 16.08
N GLU A 72 1.54 6.77 16.16
CA GLU A 72 3.01 6.80 16.21
C GLU A 72 3.58 6.24 17.54
N GLY A 73 2.71 5.93 18.51
CA GLY A 73 3.08 5.28 19.76
C GLY A 73 2.42 3.92 20.05
N ASN A 74 1.33 3.54 19.38
CA ASN A 74 0.64 2.26 19.66
C ASN A 74 -0.44 1.89 18.62
N GLY A 75 -0.10 1.99 17.32
CA GLY A 75 -0.99 1.57 16.23
C GLY A 75 -0.96 0.08 15.90
N GLY A 76 0.03 -0.65 16.43
CA GLY A 76 0.00 -2.11 16.50
C GLY A 76 -0.86 -2.54 17.69
N THR A 77 -1.63 -3.60 17.54
CA THR A 77 -2.22 -4.29 18.69
C THR A 77 -1.10 -4.51 19.69
N ASP A 78 -1.23 -3.95 20.90
CA ASP A 78 -0.27 -4.05 22.00
C ASP A 78 -0.30 -5.47 22.58
N CYS A 79 -0.23 -6.46 21.69
CA CYS A 79 -0.33 -7.86 21.99
C CYS A 79 1.11 -8.41 21.97
N PRO A 80 1.59 -8.94 23.10
CA PRO A 80 2.96 -9.44 23.20
C PRO A 80 3.32 -10.51 22.16
N ALA A 81 2.32 -11.21 21.63
CA ALA A 81 2.50 -12.23 20.59
C ALA A 81 2.83 -11.63 19.22
N GLU A 82 2.12 -10.58 18.78
CA GLU A 82 2.41 -9.91 17.50
C GLU A 82 3.74 -9.17 17.56
N LEU A 83 4.07 -8.52 18.68
CA LEU A 83 5.38 -7.86 18.86
C LEU A 83 6.54 -8.86 18.75
N LEU A 84 6.39 -10.04 19.36
CA LEU A 84 7.40 -11.11 19.26
C LEU A 84 7.48 -11.67 17.83
N GLU A 85 6.35 -11.81 17.14
CA GLU A 85 6.33 -12.25 15.74
C GLU A 85 7.00 -11.24 14.80
N GLU A 86 6.76 -9.94 15.02
CA GLU A 86 7.37 -8.85 14.25
C GLU A 86 8.89 -8.81 14.47
N GLU A 87 9.37 -8.95 15.71
CA GLU A 87 10.80 -9.02 16.03
C GLU A 87 11.49 -10.20 15.33
N MET A 88 10.86 -11.39 15.33
CA MET A 88 11.39 -12.55 14.60
C MET A 88 11.43 -12.31 13.08
N CYS A 89 10.41 -11.67 12.52
CA CYS A 89 10.37 -11.34 11.10
C CYS A 89 11.46 -10.32 10.71
N GLU A 90 11.71 -9.32 11.57
CA GLU A 90 12.78 -8.36 11.36
C GLU A 90 14.15 -9.05 11.35
N GLU A 91 14.42 -9.96 12.27
CA GLU A 91 15.68 -10.71 12.33
C GLU A 91 15.94 -11.48 11.03
N GLU A 92 14.96 -12.22 10.53
CA GLU A 92 15.07 -12.98 9.27
C GLU A 92 15.26 -12.06 8.07
N ARG A 93 14.53 -10.93 8.01
CA ARG A 93 14.69 -9.92 6.96
C ARG A 93 16.10 -9.34 6.93
N TYR A 94 16.70 -9.08 8.09
CA TYR A 94 18.09 -8.63 8.17
C TYR A 94 19.06 -9.72 7.68
N LYS A 95 18.87 -11.00 8.07
CA LYS A 95 19.70 -12.12 7.60
C LYS A 95 19.68 -12.25 6.08
N ASP A 96 18.49 -12.24 5.48
CA ASP A 96 18.32 -12.32 4.03
C ASP A 96 19.01 -11.15 3.32
N MET A 97 18.82 -9.93 3.82
CA MET A 97 19.50 -8.75 3.29
C MET A 97 21.03 -8.89 3.37
N PHE A 98 21.58 -9.36 4.50
CA PHE A 98 23.01 -9.59 4.64
C PHE A 98 23.51 -10.71 3.72
N GLU A 99 22.72 -11.75 3.47
CA GLU A 99 23.04 -12.78 2.48
C GLU A 99 23.10 -12.22 1.07
N ASP A 100 22.12 -11.42 0.68
CA ASP A 100 22.07 -10.82 -0.65
C ASP A 100 23.22 -9.83 -0.87
N ILE A 101 23.52 -8.98 0.13
CA ILE A 101 24.69 -8.09 0.09
C ILE A 101 25.97 -8.92 -0.09
N ARG A 102 26.19 -9.98 0.71
CA ARG A 102 27.37 -10.85 0.58
C ARG A 102 27.45 -11.54 -0.78
N ARG A 103 26.32 -12.00 -1.33
CA ARG A 103 26.26 -12.62 -2.67
C ARG A 103 26.62 -11.61 -3.75
N LEU A 104 26.11 -10.38 -3.65
CA LEU A 104 26.41 -9.30 -4.58
C LEU A 104 27.89 -8.92 -4.51
N GLU A 105 28.43 -8.68 -3.31
CA GLU A 105 29.86 -8.39 -3.10
C GLU A 105 30.76 -9.51 -3.64
N GLY A 106 30.40 -10.77 -3.40
CA GLY A 106 31.09 -11.93 -3.96
C GLY A 106 31.09 -11.94 -5.49
N ARG A 107 29.95 -11.65 -6.11
CA ARG A 107 29.81 -11.53 -7.58
C ARG A 107 30.64 -10.38 -8.14
N PHE A 108 30.61 -9.20 -7.50
CA PHE A 108 31.43 -8.06 -7.89
C PHE A 108 32.92 -8.41 -7.80
N SER A 109 33.36 -9.07 -6.72
CA SER A 109 34.77 -9.46 -6.54
C SER A 109 35.28 -10.48 -7.58
N LEU A 110 34.40 -11.32 -8.13
CA LEU A 110 34.70 -12.27 -9.20
C LEU A 110 34.74 -11.60 -10.59
N GLN A 111 33.94 -10.55 -10.79
CA GLN A 111 33.83 -9.84 -12.07
C GLN A 111 35.05 -8.95 -12.38
N PHE A 112 35.75 -8.46 -11.35
CA PHE A 112 36.98 -7.65 -11.50
C PHE A 112 38.29 -8.45 -11.41
N ARG A 113 38.22 -9.79 -11.44
CA ARG A 113 39.38 -10.68 -11.32
C ARG A 113 39.75 -11.41 -12.63
N ASN A 114 39.40 -10.84 -13.79
CA ASN A 114 39.91 -11.21 -15.12
C ASN A 114 40.46 -9.97 -15.85
#